data_AF-A0A949AFJ2-F1
#
_entry.id   AF-A0A949AFJ2-F1
#
_cell.length_a   1.000
_cell.length_b   1.000
_cell.length_c   1.000
_cell.angle_alpha   90.00
_cell.angle_beta   90.00
_cell.angle_gamma   90.00
#
_symmetry.space_group_name_H-M   'P 1'
#
loop_
_entity.id
_entity.type
_entity.pdbx_description
1 polymer ?
#
loop_
_entity_poly.entity_id
_entity_poly.type
_entity_poly.pdbx_seq_one_letter_code
_entity_poly.pdbx_strand_id
1 'polypeptide(L)'
;METANLEDMVSRDAPVRAIWAFVEQLDLTSYYSKIKSKLNEAGSPAYNPKLLLAMWIYAYSQGISSAREVERLTTEAKSWRWLCGKTKSYRAHSA
;
A
#
# COMPACT_ATOMS: atom_id res chain seq x y z
N MET A 1 -12.12 1.22 21.99
CA MET A 1 -11.91 1.33 20.53
C MET A 1 -10.96 0.20 20.17
N GLU A 2 -11.46 -0.83 19.51
CA GLU A 2 -10.74 -2.11 19.35
C GLU A 2 -9.51 -1.92 18.47
N THR A 3 -8.33 -1.96 19.09
CA THR A 3 -7.03 -1.97 18.41
C THR A 3 -6.80 -3.37 17.85
N ALA A 4 -7.62 -3.78 16.88
CA ALA A 4 -7.32 -4.97 16.10
C ALA A 4 -5.97 -4.72 15.41
N ASN A 5 -4.94 -5.49 15.79
CA ASN A 5 -3.62 -5.38 15.21
C ASN A 5 -3.76 -5.60 13.70
N LEU A 6 -3.23 -4.68 12.89
CA LEU A 6 -3.28 -4.81 11.43
C LEU A 6 -2.78 -6.20 11.00
N GLU A 7 -1.75 -6.73 11.66
CA GLU A 7 -1.19 -8.04 11.37
C GLU A 7 -2.15 -9.21 11.58
N ASP A 8 -3.12 -9.08 12.47
CA ASP A 8 -4.10 -10.14 12.73
C ASP A 8 -5.27 -10.12 11.73
N MET A 9 -5.36 -9.08 10.88
CA MET A 9 -6.43 -8.95 9.88
C MET A 9 -6.28 -9.92 8.71
N VAL A 10 -5.09 -10.47 8.49
CA VAL A 10 -4.73 -11.25 7.30
C VAL A 10 -3.89 -12.46 7.70
N SER A 11 -4.37 -13.65 7.32
CA SER A 11 -3.66 -14.92 7.52
C SER A 11 -2.21 -14.85 7.02
N ARG A 12 -1.29 -15.58 7.68
CA ARG A 12 0.13 -15.63 7.30
C ARG A 12 0.34 -16.17 5.89
N ASP A 13 -0.54 -17.07 5.44
CA ASP A 13 -0.48 -17.70 4.12
C ASP A 13 -1.22 -16.91 3.02
N ALA A 14 -1.73 -15.72 3.35
CA ALA A 14 -2.47 -14.92 2.38
C ALA A 14 -1.53 -14.44 1.24
N PRO A 15 -1.96 -14.53 -0.04
CA PRO A 15 -1.12 -14.12 -1.17
C PRO A 15 -0.59 -12.69 -1.09
N VAL A 16 -1.36 -11.78 -0.47
CA VAL A 16 -0.95 -10.37 -0.27
C VAL A 16 0.35 -10.25 0.56
N ARG A 17 0.60 -11.18 1.49
CA ARG A 17 1.84 -11.20 2.29
C ARG A 17 3.03 -11.64 1.45
N ALA A 18 2.87 -12.67 0.63
CA ALA A 18 3.91 -13.14 -0.29
C ALA A 18 4.29 -12.04 -1.30
N ILE A 19 3.29 -11.34 -1.86
CA ILE A 19 3.52 -10.22 -2.79
C ILE A 19 4.23 -9.07 -2.09
N TRP A 20 3.80 -8.69 -0.88
CA TRP A 20 4.48 -7.63 -0.13
C TRP A 20 5.94 -7.99 0.16
N ALA A 21 6.20 -9.19 0.67
CA ALA A 21 7.55 -9.67 0.96
C ALA A 21 8.44 -9.73 -0.30
N PHE A 22 7.87 -10.11 -1.45
CA PHE A 22 8.58 -10.07 -2.73
C PHE A 22 8.94 -8.62 -3.13
N VAL A 23 7.98 -7.69 -3.07
CA VAL A 23 8.22 -6.29 -3.45
C VAL A 23 9.19 -5.59 -2.49
N GLU A 24 9.21 -5.97 -1.21
CA GLU A 24 10.17 -5.45 -0.24
C GLU A 24 11.62 -5.73 -0.64
N GLN A 25 11.89 -6.83 -1.33
CA GLN A 25 13.22 -7.23 -1.80
C GLN A 25 13.66 -6.51 -3.08
N LEU A 26 12.75 -5.83 -3.78
CA LEU A 26 13.08 -5.13 -5.01
C LEU A 26 13.82 -3.82 -4.72
N ASP A 27 14.91 -3.59 -5.48
CA ASP A 27 15.60 -2.31 -5.51
C ASP A 27 14.86 -1.32 -6.41
N LEU A 28 14.14 -0.38 -5.78
CA LEU A 28 13.44 0.71 -6.45
C LEU A 28 14.11 2.06 -6.19
N THR A 29 15.38 2.09 -5.76
CA THR A 29 16.10 3.31 -5.37
C THR A 29 16.09 4.37 -6.48
N SER A 30 16.16 3.96 -7.75
CA SER A 30 16.08 4.85 -8.91
C SER A 30 14.71 5.51 -9.11
N TYR A 31 13.64 4.92 -8.58
CA TYR A 31 12.30 5.52 -8.58
C TYR A 31 12.15 6.50 -7.42
N TYR A 32 12.68 6.16 -6.24
CA TYR A 32 12.71 7.07 -5.10
C TYR A 32 13.55 8.32 -5.37
N SER A 33 14.68 8.20 -6.06
CA SER A 33 15.53 9.37 -6.40
C SER A 33 14.87 10.36 -7.37
N LYS A 34 13.86 9.91 -8.14
CA LYS A 34 13.05 10.75 -9.03
C LYS A 34 11.91 11.45 -8.29
N ILE A 35 11.56 11.01 -7.08
CA ILE A 35 10.55 11.66 -6.25
C ILE A 35 11.17 12.93 -5.68
N LYS A 36 10.79 14.08 -6.25
CA LYS A 36 11.24 15.41 -5.80
C LYS A 36 10.39 15.99 -4.65
N SER A 37 9.31 15.31 -4.26
CA SER A 37 8.43 15.75 -3.17
C SER A 37 9.19 15.65 -1.84
N LYS A 38 9.55 16.81 -1.28
CA LYS A 38 10.15 16.94 0.05
C LYS A 38 9.05 17.16 1.08
N LEU A 39 9.27 16.68 2.30
CA LEU A 39 8.33 16.78 3.44
C LEU A 39 7.92 18.23 3.82
N ASN A 40 8.45 19.26 3.14
CA ASN A 40 8.24 20.68 3.47
C ASN A 40 8.01 21.59 2.24
N GLU A 41 7.80 21.03 1.04
CA GLU A 41 7.38 21.82 -0.14
C GLU A 41 5.92 21.51 -0.46
N ALA A 42 5.11 22.53 -0.74
CA ALA A 42 3.68 22.40 -0.97
C ALA A 42 3.38 21.36 -2.06
N GLY A 43 2.77 20.23 -1.67
CA GLY A 43 2.39 19.13 -2.56
C GLY A 43 1.94 17.90 -1.76
N SER A 44 1.10 17.04 -2.34
CA SER A 44 0.76 15.76 -1.71
C SER A 44 2.02 14.90 -1.61
N PRO A 45 2.27 14.20 -0.48
CA PRO A 45 3.38 13.26 -0.39
C PRO A 45 3.28 12.27 -1.54
N ALA A 46 4.42 12.01 -2.19
CA ALA A 46 4.47 11.05 -3.28
C ALA A 46 4.08 9.65 -2.78
N TYR A 47 3.31 8.94 -3.60
CA TYR A 47 2.99 7.55 -3.32
C TYR A 47 4.26 6.71 -3.23
N ASN A 48 4.33 5.81 -2.24
CA ASN A 48 5.44 4.88 -2.10
C ASN A 48 5.47 3.92 -3.31
N PRO A 49 6.53 3.91 -4.14
CA PRO A 49 6.65 3.03 -5.30
C PRO A 49 6.46 1.54 -4.98
N LYS A 50 6.96 1.07 -3.83
CA LYS A 50 6.75 -0.33 -3.38
C LYS A 50 5.28 -0.62 -3.11
N LEU A 51 4.56 0.31 -2.45
CA LEU A 51 3.12 0.11 -2.23
C LEU A 51 2.37 0.04 -3.56
N LEU A 52 2.62 1.01 -4.45
CA LEU A 52 1.94 1.04 -5.76
C LEU A 52 2.19 -0.24 -6.54
N LEU A 53 3.45 -0.70 -6.58
CA LEU A 53 3.80 -1.94 -7.27
C LEU A 53 3.11 -3.16 -6.66
N ALA A 54 3.12 -3.29 -5.33
CA ALA A 54 2.45 -4.38 -4.64
C ALA A 54 0.94 -4.38 -4.87
N MET A 55 0.31 -3.20 -4.86
CA MET A 55 -1.13 -3.06 -5.17
C MET A 55 -1.45 -3.53 -6.59
N TRP A 56 -0.63 -3.16 -7.59
CA TRP A 56 -0.86 -3.58 -8.96
C TRP A 56 -0.62 -5.08 -9.18
N ILE A 57 0.46 -5.64 -8.61
CA ILE A 57 0.70 -7.10 -8.67
C ILE A 57 -0.46 -7.85 -8.01
N TYR A 58 -0.93 -7.38 -6.85
CA TYR A 58 -2.05 -8.00 -6.16
C TYR A 58 -3.37 -7.89 -6.92
N ALA A 59 -3.66 -6.73 -7.53
CA ALA A 59 -4.82 -6.54 -8.40
C ALA A 59 -4.81 -7.56 -9.55
N TYR A 60 -3.69 -7.66 -10.27
CA TYR A 60 -3.57 -8.57 -11.41
C TYR A 60 -3.63 -10.03 -11.01
N SER A 61 -3.11 -10.41 -9.83
CA SER A 61 -3.27 -11.77 -9.31
C SER A 61 -4.73 -12.16 -9.06
N GLN A 62 -5.64 -11.18 -8.94
CA GLN A 62 -7.09 -11.36 -8.78
C GLN A 62 -7.87 -11.08 -10.07
N GLY A 63 -7.21 -10.83 -11.19
CA GLY A 63 -7.86 -10.45 -12.46
C GLY A 63 -8.43 -9.03 -12.46
N ILE A 64 -8.03 -8.17 -11.52
CA ILE A 64 -8.51 -6.78 -11.42
C ILE A 64 -7.58 -5.87 -12.22
N SER A 65 -8.14 -5.15 -13.18
CA SER A 65 -7.43 -4.17 -14.01
C SER A 65 -7.96 -2.73 -13.88
N SER A 66 -9.01 -2.53 -13.08
CA SER A 66 -9.64 -1.22 -12.87
C SER A 66 -9.06 -0.51 -11.65
N ALA A 67 -8.48 0.68 -11.88
CA ALA A 67 -7.97 1.51 -10.79
C ALA A 67 -9.09 1.96 -9.82
N ARG A 68 -10.31 2.18 -10.32
CA ARG A 68 -11.47 2.52 -9.47
C ARG A 68 -11.87 1.37 -8.56
N GLU A 69 -11.78 0.15 -9.07
CA GLU A 69 -12.06 -1.05 -8.27
C GLU A 69 -10.96 -1.26 -7.22
N VAL A 70 -9.69 -1.04 -7.58
CA VAL A 70 -8.57 -1.06 -6.64
C VAL A 70 -8.79 -0.03 -5.52
N GLU A 71 -9.17 1.21 -5.86
CA GLU A 71 -9.48 2.26 -4.88
C GLU A 71 -10.58 1.83 -3.91
N ARG A 72 -11.68 1.28 -4.43
CA ARG A 72 -12.80 0.75 -3.63
C ARG A 72 -12.35 -0.37 -2.68
N LEU A 73 -11.52 -1.29 -3.15
CA LEU A 73 -11.01 -2.40 -2.35
C LEU A 73 -10.10 -1.94 -1.20
N THR A 74 -9.40 -0.80 -1.34
CA THR A 74 -8.54 -0.26 -0.26
C THR A 74 -9.29 0.07 1.02
N THR A 75 -10.61 0.30 0.95
CA THR A 75 -11.46 0.61 2.11
C THR A 75 -12.34 -0.56 2.51
N GLU A 76 -12.72 -1.43 1.58
CA GLU A 76 -13.68 -2.51 1.84
C GLU A 76 -13.03 -3.84 2.25
N ALA A 77 -11.88 -4.20 1.66
CA ALA A 77 -11.31 -5.53 1.81
C ALA A 77 -10.14 -5.56 2.81
N LYS A 78 -10.16 -6.53 3.74
CA LYS A 78 -9.14 -6.66 4.81
C LYS A 78 -7.72 -6.78 4.26
N SER A 79 -7.51 -7.57 3.20
CA SER A 79 -6.19 -7.75 2.58
C SER A 79 -5.64 -6.45 2.00
N TRP A 80 -6.53 -5.64 1.40
CA TRP A 80 -6.18 -4.37 0.79
C TRP A 80 -5.94 -3.29 1.83
N ARG A 81 -6.75 -3.25 2.89
CA ARG A 81 -6.52 -2.41 4.07
C ARG A 81 -5.19 -2.72 4.75
N TRP A 82 -4.86 -4.00 4.91
CA TRP A 82 -3.57 -4.45 5.42
C TRP A 82 -2.41 -3.99 4.54
N LEU A 83 -2.54 -4.17 3.21
CA LEU A 83 -1.52 -3.77 2.25
C LEU A 83 -1.29 -2.25 2.27
N CYS A 84 -2.36 -1.45 2.24
CA CYS A 84 -2.26 0.01 2.36
C CYS A 84 -1.72 0.44 3.73
N GLY A 85 -2.01 -0.32 4.79
CA GLY A 85 -1.48 -0.12 6.13
C GLY A 85 0.05 -0.24 6.23
N LYS A 86 0.71 -0.93 5.29
CA LYS A 86 2.17 -1.07 5.27
C LYS A 86 2.95 0.21 5.01
N THR A 87 2.32 1.24 4.44
CA THR A 87 3.01 2.50 4.10
C THR A 87 2.30 3.75 4.56
N LYS A 88 1.16 3.63 5.24
CA LYS A 88 0.43 4.77 5.78
C LYS A 88 1.20 5.44 6.93
N SER A 89 1.89 6.51 6.60
CA SER A 89 1.72 7.78 7.33
C SER A 89 0.44 8.43 6.78
N TYR A 90 -0.72 7.98 7.24
CA TYR A 90 -2.01 8.58 6.89
C TYR A 90 -2.32 9.64 7.93
N ARG A 91 -2.34 10.91 7.49
CA ARG A 91 -2.89 12.10 8.17
C ARG A 91 -3.44 11.82 9.59
N ALA A 92 -2.58 11.95 10.59
CA ALA A 92 -3.03 12.51 11.86
C ALA A 92 -3.13 14.02 11.62
N HIS A 93 -4.25 14.51 11.07
CA HIS A 93 -4.71 15.90 11.16
C HIS A 93 -6.17 15.95 10.70
N SER A 94 -7.03 15.48 11.61
CA SER A 94 -8.32 16.10 11.87
C SER A 94 -8.39 16.34 13.36
N ALA A 95 -7.91 17.49 13.79
CA ALA A 95 -8.31 18.25 14.97
C ALA A 95 -7.80 19.69 14.77
#